data_AF-A0A4P9XMZ0-F1
#
_entry.id   AF-A0A4P9XMZ0-F1
#
_cell.length_a   1.000
_cell.length_b   1.000
_cell.length_c   1.000
_cell.angle_alpha   90.00
_cell.angle_beta   90.00
_cell.angle_gamma   90.00
#
_symmetry.space_group_name_H-M   'P 1'
#
loop_
_entity.id
_entity.type
_entity.pdbx_description
1 polymer ?
#
loop_
_entity_poly.entity_id
_entity_poly.type
_entity_poly.pdbx_seq_one_letter_code
_entity_poly.pdbx_strand_id
1 'polypeptide(L)'
;MSFWIPVDRNSVLEEGWEKNATYEWGIPMHPQGELNAVDFVLQAQGDMEEMRLRQRSLIIQFFFNIMFAYLCAYNIIISVRILRKQKRVLAAWCCLLQALAGLTYTIGAMSSGMPGGPSCRRALWVAGFGMTLSPICVGITLLQKAYLVHHRNKRLLIVGIVLLLPQPLVLYYVLISPALMVPSAGCLLFYPLQLPWIKLALDAPINIIFSVAFITVVYRQYRLFGTAAWKELVRDGIQTMCIIVLSNIVCMLCIAFEVAGLFSEFFFIYDWVITSALLGRHLSAQRNMRQARRAPLTANVMKDFSKIAAAPLTQQGGTELRETRLEQHTDTQVAN
;
A
#
# COMPACT_ATOMS: atom_id res chain seq x y z
N MET A 1 14.07 -9.04 33.07
CA MET A 1 13.03 -8.05 32.71
C MET A 1 12.12 -8.69 31.68
N SER A 2 10.93 -9.14 32.08
CA SER A 2 9.90 -9.56 31.14
C SER A 2 9.43 -8.32 30.40
N PHE A 3 9.87 -8.15 29.14
CA PHE A 3 9.48 -6.99 28.33
C PHE A 3 7.97 -6.95 28.06
N TRP A 4 7.31 -8.11 28.17
CA TRP A 4 5.88 -8.28 27.91
C TRP A 4 5.22 -8.89 29.15
N ILE A 5 4.37 -8.12 29.81
CA ILE A 5 3.40 -8.65 30.76
C ILE A 5 2.19 -9.06 29.92
N PRO A 6 1.81 -10.35 29.87
CA PRO A 6 0.64 -10.77 29.14
C PRO A 6 -0.59 -10.08 29.73
N VAL A 7 -1.25 -9.26 28.93
CA VAL A 7 -2.48 -8.58 29.31
C VAL A 7 -3.63 -9.46 28.85
N ASP A 8 -4.32 -10.09 29.80
CA ASP A 8 -5.51 -10.88 29.50
C ASP A 8 -6.65 -9.92 29.13
N ARG A 9 -7.30 -10.18 28.00
CA ARG A 9 -8.42 -9.38 27.50
C ARG A 9 -9.54 -9.25 28.55
N ASN A 10 -9.82 -10.35 29.25
CA ASN A 10 -10.87 -10.40 30.27
C ASN A 10 -10.50 -9.64 31.55
N SER A 11 -9.20 -9.42 31.80
CA SER A 11 -8.74 -8.66 32.95
C SER A 11 -8.87 -7.14 32.76
N VAL A 12 -8.91 -6.67 31.50
CA VAL A 12 -8.99 -5.24 31.18
C VAL A 12 -10.44 -4.77 31.04
N LEU A 13 -11.32 -5.62 30.50
CA LEU A 13 -12.74 -5.33 30.36
C LEU A 13 -13.52 -6.08 31.43
N GLU A 14 -13.88 -5.40 32.51
CA GLU A 14 -14.70 -5.97 33.59
C GLU A 14 -16.02 -6.54 33.02
N GLU A 15 -16.45 -7.70 33.53
CA GLU A 15 -17.67 -8.33 33.06
C GLU A 15 -18.88 -7.41 33.29
N GLY A 16 -19.59 -7.07 32.21
CA GLY A 16 -20.75 -6.17 32.26
C GLY A 16 -20.43 -4.67 32.29
N TRP A 17 -19.19 -4.25 32.00
CA TRP A 17 -18.81 -2.84 31.88
C TRP A 17 -19.76 -2.03 30.99
N GLU A 18 -20.32 -2.66 29.95
CA GLU A 18 -21.26 -2.06 29.00
C GLU A 18 -22.52 -1.50 29.69
N LYS A 19 -22.96 -2.09 30.81
CA LYS A 19 -24.17 -1.62 31.53
C LYS A 19 -24.01 -0.22 32.12
N ASN A 20 -22.78 0.17 32.44
CA ASN A 20 -22.43 1.46 33.04
C ASN A 20 -21.76 2.42 32.04
N ALA A 21 -21.65 2.01 30.77
CA ALA A 21 -21.01 2.80 29.73
C ALA A 21 -21.91 3.95 29.27
N THR A 22 -21.29 5.07 28.86
CA THR A 22 -21.98 6.10 28.07
C THR A 22 -22.24 5.52 26.68
N TYR A 23 -23.39 5.79 26.07
CA TYR A 23 -23.69 5.29 24.71
C TYR A 23 -23.67 6.43 23.70
N GLU A 24 -22.95 6.24 22.60
CA GLU A 24 -22.96 7.16 21.44
C GLU A 24 -23.42 6.36 20.21
N TRP A 25 -24.57 6.74 19.63
CA TRP A 25 -25.22 6.00 18.53
C TRP A 25 -25.47 4.51 18.82
N GLY A 26 -25.72 4.16 20.09
CA GLY A 26 -25.91 2.77 20.51
C GLY A 26 -24.62 1.97 20.67
N ILE A 27 -23.45 2.61 20.56
CA ILE A 27 -22.15 1.98 20.80
C ILE A 27 -21.72 2.29 22.25
N PRO A 28 -21.38 1.29 23.07
CA PRO A 28 -20.92 1.50 24.44
C PRO A 28 -19.52 2.12 24.45
N MET A 29 -19.37 3.23 25.17
CA MET A 29 -18.14 3.99 25.28
C MET A 29 -17.41 3.69 26.58
N HIS A 30 -16.22 3.11 26.47
CA HIS A 30 -15.37 2.89 27.64
C HIS A 30 -14.67 4.21 28.04
N PRO A 31 -14.71 4.63 29.32
CA PRO A 31 -14.17 5.94 29.74
C PRO A 31 -12.68 6.09 29.43
N GLN A 32 -11.90 5.00 29.52
CA GLN A 32 -10.46 5.02 29.16
C GLN A 32 -10.20 5.30 27.67
N GLY A 33 -11.17 5.04 26.77
CA GLY A 33 -11.06 5.35 25.35
C GLY A 33 -11.23 6.84 25.03
N GLU A 34 -11.84 7.59 25.94
CA GLU A 34 -12.08 9.03 25.80
C GLU A 34 -10.92 9.89 26.26
N LEU A 35 -9.91 9.29 26.91
CA LEU A 35 -8.73 10.01 27.36
C LEU A 35 -7.77 10.29 26.21
N ASN A 36 -7.13 11.45 26.23
CA ASN A 36 -5.90 11.69 25.46
C ASN A 36 -4.69 11.14 26.24
N ALA A 37 -3.51 11.17 25.62
CA ALA A 37 -2.31 10.56 26.21
C ALA A 37 -1.83 11.29 27.47
N VAL A 38 -2.01 12.61 27.54
CA VAL A 38 -1.60 13.42 28.70
C VAL A 38 -2.49 13.11 29.89
N ASP A 39 -3.82 13.14 29.71
CA ASP A 39 -4.79 12.84 30.75
C ASP A 39 -4.62 11.41 31.27
N PHE A 40 -4.31 10.47 30.38
CA PHE A 40 -4.01 9.09 30.76
C PHE A 40 -2.77 8.99 31.65
N VAL A 41 -1.71 9.75 31.40
CA VAL A 41 -0.53 9.76 32.28
C VAL A 41 -0.85 10.45 33.61
N LEU A 42 -1.59 11.56 33.58
CA LEU A 42 -1.97 12.32 34.76
C LEU A 42 -2.91 11.54 35.70
N GLN A 43 -3.70 10.60 35.21
CA GLN A 43 -4.51 9.72 36.06
C GLN A 43 -3.66 8.86 37.02
N ALA A 44 -2.38 8.61 36.73
CA ALA A 44 -1.46 7.91 37.61
C ALA A 44 -0.72 8.85 38.58
N GLN A 45 -1.19 10.10 38.75
CA GLN A 45 -0.59 11.06 39.67
C GLN A 45 -0.71 10.56 41.12
N GLY A 46 0.38 10.01 41.64
CA GLY A 46 0.44 9.38 42.96
C GLY A 46 1.25 8.08 42.96
N ASP A 47 1.31 7.41 41.81
CA ASP A 47 2.13 6.22 41.58
C ASP A 47 3.19 6.50 40.50
N MET A 48 4.43 6.72 40.96
CA MET A 48 5.55 7.04 40.08
C MET A 48 5.96 5.87 39.18
N GLU A 49 5.72 4.62 39.59
CA GLU A 49 6.06 3.45 38.79
C GLU A 49 5.08 3.30 37.63
N GLU A 50 3.78 3.42 37.91
CA GLU A 50 2.74 3.36 36.89
C GLU A 50 2.85 4.51 35.89
N MET A 51 3.10 5.73 36.37
CA MET A 51 3.29 6.90 35.50
C MET A 51 4.47 6.70 34.52
N ARG A 52 5.59 6.12 35.00
CA ARG A 52 6.75 5.79 34.14
C ARG A 52 6.41 4.72 33.10
N LEU A 53 5.64 3.71 33.49
CA LEU A 53 5.21 2.65 32.58
C LEU A 53 4.34 3.21 31.44
N ARG A 54 3.30 3.99 31.78
CA ARG A 54 2.42 4.67 30.81
C ARG A 54 3.22 5.57 29.87
N GLN A 55 4.11 6.39 30.43
CA GLN A 55 4.96 7.30 29.66
C GLN A 55 5.90 6.55 28.69
N ARG A 56 6.51 5.45 29.12
CA ARG A 56 7.40 4.64 28.27
C ARG A 56 6.67 4.10 27.05
N SER A 57 5.48 3.53 27.23
CA SER A 57 4.68 2.98 26.14
C SER A 57 4.30 4.06 25.13
N LEU A 58 3.90 5.24 25.60
CA LEU A 58 3.58 6.39 24.75
C LEU A 58 4.80 6.92 23.96
N ILE A 59 5.98 6.97 24.58
CA ILE A 59 7.22 7.36 23.88
C ILE A 59 7.54 6.39 22.74
N ILE A 60 7.37 5.07 22.98
CA ILE A 60 7.59 4.05 21.95
C ILE A 60 6.59 4.22 20.79
N GLN A 61 5.29 4.38 21.09
CA GLN A 61 4.27 4.65 20.06
C GLN A 61 4.59 5.93 19.26
N PHE A 62 4.99 7.00 19.95
CA PHE A 62 5.33 8.28 19.33
C PHE A 62 6.52 8.14 18.36
N PHE A 63 7.55 7.39 18.75
CA PHE A 63 8.69 7.09 17.88
C PHE A 63 8.27 6.37 16.58
N PHE A 64 7.44 5.32 16.69
CA PHE A 64 6.93 4.62 15.51
C PHE A 64 6.05 5.53 14.63
N ASN A 65 5.23 6.39 15.24
CA ASN A 65 4.40 7.34 14.50
C ASN A 65 5.24 8.37 13.73
N ILE A 66 6.38 8.83 14.27
CA ILE A 66 7.32 9.71 13.54
C ILE A 66 7.89 9.00 12.31
N MET A 67 8.37 7.75 12.49
CA MET A 67 8.90 6.96 11.37
C MET A 67 7.84 6.76 10.29
N PHE A 68 6.61 6.45 10.68
CA PHE A 68 5.51 6.28 9.74
C PHE A 68 5.15 7.59 9.03
N ALA A 69 5.10 8.71 9.76
CA ALA A 69 4.84 10.03 9.19
C ALA A 69 5.86 10.39 8.11
N TYR A 70 7.15 10.12 8.36
CA TYR A 70 8.23 10.33 7.38
C TYR A 70 8.01 9.50 6.10
N LEU A 71 7.68 8.21 6.24
CA LEU A 71 7.39 7.34 5.10
C LEU A 71 6.17 7.81 4.29
N CYS A 72 5.10 8.23 4.97
CA CYS A 72 3.92 8.79 4.32
C CYS A 72 4.23 10.09 3.58
N ALA A 73 4.97 11.02 4.20
CA ALA A 73 5.40 12.26 3.56
C ALA A 73 6.23 11.99 2.30
N TYR A 74 7.17 11.05 2.37
CA TYR A 74 7.96 10.61 1.21
C TYR A 74 7.08 10.06 0.07
N ASN A 75 6.11 9.20 0.40
CA ASN A 75 5.17 8.63 -0.56
C ASN A 75 4.23 9.67 -1.18
N ILE A 76 3.80 10.68 -0.42
CA ILE A 76 3.02 11.83 -0.92
C ILE A 76 3.86 12.58 -1.97
N ILE A 77 5.11 12.92 -1.66
CA ILE A 77 5.99 13.66 -2.58
C ILE A 77 6.17 12.90 -3.90
N ILE A 78 6.43 11.59 -3.84
CA ILE A 78 6.58 10.76 -5.04
C ILE A 78 5.29 10.72 -5.85
N SER A 79 4.17 10.43 -5.19
CA SER A 79 2.87 10.27 -5.84
C SER A 79 2.42 11.56 -6.51
N VAL A 80 2.56 12.70 -5.84
CA VAL A 80 2.30 14.03 -6.41
C VAL A 80 3.20 14.31 -7.61
N ARG A 81 4.50 14.00 -7.54
CA ARG A 81 5.41 14.17 -8.69
C ARG A 81 5.03 13.30 -9.88
N ILE A 82 4.48 12.10 -9.67
CA ILE A 82 3.98 11.23 -10.74
C ILE A 82 2.68 11.79 -11.32
N LEU A 83 1.72 12.16 -10.46
CA LEU A 83 0.42 12.69 -10.88
C LEU A 83 0.51 14.00 -11.64
N ARG A 84 1.44 14.89 -11.26
CA ARG A 84 1.72 16.14 -12.01
C ARG A 84 2.11 15.87 -13.45
N LYS A 85 2.86 14.79 -13.71
CA LYS A 85 3.28 14.41 -15.08
C LYS A 85 2.22 13.57 -15.80
N GLN A 86 1.45 12.75 -15.06
CA GLN A 86 0.52 11.77 -15.63
C GLN A 86 -0.75 11.66 -14.78
N LYS A 87 -1.73 12.53 -15.04
CA LYS A 87 -2.98 12.63 -14.25
C LYS A 87 -3.86 11.37 -14.27
N ARG A 88 -3.73 10.50 -15.27
CA ARG A 88 -4.59 9.32 -15.49
C ARG A 88 -4.04 8.01 -14.91
N VAL A 89 -2.97 8.05 -14.10
CA VAL A 89 -2.40 6.86 -13.48
C VAL A 89 -3.10 6.59 -12.15
N LEU A 90 -4.11 5.71 -12.17
CA LEU A 90 -4.92 5.36 -10.99
C LEU A 90 -4.07 4.88 -9.80
N ALA A 91 -3.04 4.07 -10.04
CA ALA A 91 -2.14 3.61 -8.99
C ALA A 91 -1.43 4.75 -8.22
N ALA A 92 -1.15 5.88 -8.89
CA ALA A 92 -0.56 7.04 -8.23
C ALA A 92 -1.60 7.80 -7.37
N TRP A 93 -2.88 7.79 -7.76
CA TRP A 93 -3.96 8.30 -6.91
C TRP A 93 -4.18 7.43 -5.68
N CYS A 94 -4.23 6.10 -5.84
CA CYS A 94 -4.33 5.16 -4.72
C CYS A 94 -3.18 5.34 -3.72
N CYS A 95 -1.93 5.43 -4.20
CA CYS A 95 -0.79 5.67 -3.33
C CYS A 95 -0.84 7.03 -2.63
N LEU A 96 -1.35 8.08 -3.30
CA LEU A 96 -1.54 9.39 -2.68
C LEU A 96 -2.60 9.33 -1.58
N LEU A 97 -3.76 8.72 -1.84
CA LEU A 97 -4.84 8.58 -0.86
C LEU A 97 -4.39 7.79 0.37
N GLN A 98 -3.70 6.67 0.16
CA GLN A 98 -3.15 5.84 1.23
C GLN A 98 -2.12 6.60 2.08
N ALA A 99 -1.22 7.35 1.43
CA ALA A 99 -0.19 8.12 2.14
C ALA A 99 -0.77 9.34 2.87
N LEU A 100 -1.81 9.99 2.32
CA LEU A 100 -2.55 11.05 3.00
C LEU A 100 -3.26 10.52 4.24
N ALA A 101 -3.97 9.38 4.14
CA ALA A 101 -4.61 8.77 5.29
C ALA A 101 -3.62 8.41 6.40
N GLY A 102 -2.45 7.86 6.05
CA GLY A 102 -1.39 7.57 7.02
C GLY A 102 -0.78 8.82 7.65
N LEU A 103 -0.63 9.90 6.88
CA LEU A 103 -0.18 11.19 7.41
C LEU A 103 -1.21 11.80 8.36
N THR A 104 -2.51 11.77 8.01
CA THR A 104 -3.59 12.23 8.90
C THR A 104 -3.63 11.43 10.20
N TYR A 105 -3.50 10.11 10.12
CA TYR A 105 -3.40 9.24 11.30
C TYR A 105 -2.21 9.63 12.19
N THR A 106 -1.00 9.72 11.62
CA THR A 106 0.20 10.01 12.42
C THR A 106 0.17 11.42 13.03
N ILE A 107 -0.37 12.43 12.33
CA ILE A 107 -0.58 13.76 12.90
C ILE A 107 -1.58 13.69 14.06
N GLY A 108 -2.69 12.96 13.91
CA GLY A 108 -3.67 12.76 14.97
C GLY A 108 -3.10 12.01 16.19
N ALA A 109 -2.29 10.98 15.96
CA ALA A 109 -1.64 10.22 17.03
C ALA A 109 -0.52 11.02 17.71
N MET A 110 0.18 11.91 17.00
CA MET A 110 1.13 12.82 17.62
C MET A 110 0.42 13.93 18.41
N SER A 111 -0.71 14.43 17.92
CA SER A 111 -1.48 15.47 18.62
C SER A 111 -2.18 14.96 19.87
N SER A 112 -2.43 13.64 20.01
CA SER A 112 -2.95 13.07 21.27
C SER A 112 -1.96 13.20 22.44
N GLY A 113 -0.68 13.46 22.16
CA GLY A 113 0.35 13.79 23.16
C GLY A 113 0.32 15.23 23.65
N MET A 114 -0.53 16.09 23.08
CA MET A 114 -0.69 17.49 23.52
C MET A 114 -1.90 17.63 24.46
N PRO A 115 -1.87 18.58 25.41
CA PRO A 115 -3.04 18.90 26.23
C PRO A 115 -4.26 19.24 25.37
N GLY A 116 -5.39 18.58 25.59
CA GLY A 116 -6.59 18.74 24.77
C GLY A 116 -6.52 18.09 23.39
N GLY A 117 -5.55 17.20 23.16
CA GLY A 117 -5.45 16.39 21.95
C GLY A 117 -6.65 15.45 21.75
N PRO A 118 -6.76 14.79 20.57
CA PRO A 118 -7.82 13.83 20.32
C PRO A 118 -7.76 12.66 21.31
N SER A 119 -8.94 12.14 21.66
CA SER A 119 -9.05 10.92 22.46
C SER A 119 -8.49 9.71 21.71
N CYS A 120 -8.07 8.69 22.48
CA CYS A 120 -7.60 7.41 21.95
C CYS A 120 -8.59 6.82 20.91
N ARG A 121 -9.89 6.84 21.21
CA ARG A 121 -10.93 6.41 20.28
C ARG A 121 -10.88 7.13 18.93
N ARG A 122 -10.82 8.46 18.92
CA ARG A 122 -10.79 9.24 17.67
C ARG A 122 -9.55 8.89 16.86
N ALA A 123 -8.41 8.71 17.52
CA ALA A 123 -7.18 8.26 16.86
C ALA A 123 -7.35 6.87 16.22
N LEU A 124 -7.97 5.92 16.92
CA LEU A 124 -8.25 4.57 16.40
C LEU A 124 -9.27 4.57 15.26
N TRP A 125 -10.28 5.44 15.27
CA TRP A 125 -11.21 5.58 14.15
C TRP A 125 -10.51 6.08 12.88
N VAL A 126 -9.63 7.09 13.03
CA VAL A 126 -8.80 7.57 11.91
C VAL A 126 -7.86 6.46 11.42
N ALA A 127 -7.27 5.68 12.33
CA ALA A 127 -6.47 4.51 11.99
C ALA A 127 -7.30 3.47 11.21
N GLY A 128 -8.49 3.13 11.71
CA GLY A 128 -9.43 2.19 11.08
C GLY A 128 -9.80 2.57 9.66
N PHE A 129 -10.05 3.86 9.42
CA PHE A 129 -10.31 4.38 8.08
C PHE A 129 -9.11 4.17 7.15
N GLY A 130 -7.90 4.54 7.60
CA GLY A 130 -6.67 4.34 6.83
C GLY A 130 -6.35 2.87 6.56
N MET A 131 -6.51 2.01 7.57
CA MET A 131 -6.32 0.55 7.47
C MET A 131 -7.30 -0.12 6.53
N THR A 132 -8.51 0.43 6.35
CA THR A 132 -9.51 -0.06 5.39
C THR A 132 -9.26 0.50 4.00
N LEU A 133 -8.86 1.77 3.89
CA LEU A 133 -8.57 2.42 2.61
C LEU A 133 -7.35 1.80 1.90
N SER A 134 -6.33 1.39 2.67
CA SER A 134 -5.10 0.77 2.17
C SER A 134 -5.34 -0.48 1.31
N PRO A 135 -5.97 -1.56 1.81
CA PRO A 135 -6.23 -2.76 1.02
C PRO A 135 -7.17 -2.49 -0.16
N ILE A 136 -8.12 -1.56 -0.05
CA ILE A 136 -8.97 -1.15 -1.19
C ILE A 136 -8.09 -0.54 -2.28
N CYS A 137 -7.20 0.38 -1.92
CA CYS A 137 -6.27 1.03 -2.84
C CYS A 137 -5.36 0.01 -3.53
N VAL A 138 -4.76 -0.90 -2.76
CA VAL A 138 -3.89 -1.97 -3.28
C VAL A 138 -4.68 -2.88 -4.21
N GLY A 139 -5.86 -3.34 -3.78
CA GLY A 139 -6.77 -4.17 -4.57
C GLY A 139 -7.15 -3.53 -5.90
N ILE A 140 -7.47 -2.22 -5.91
CA ILE A 140 -7.73 -1.45 -7.14
C ILE A 140 -6.49 -1.45 -8.05
N THR A 141 -5.29 -1.24 -7.51
CA THR A 141 -4.06 -1.22 -8.33
C THR A 141 -3.74 -2.58 -8.96
N LEU A 142 -3.96 -3.67 -8.21
CA LEU A 142 -3.78 -5.04 -8.69
C LEU A 142 -4.83 -5.39 -9.73
N LEU A 143 -6.10 -5.08 -9.46
CA LEU A 143 -7.22 -5.31 -10.37
C LEU A 143 -7.04 -4.57 -11.70
N GLN A 144 -6.62 -3.31 -11.66
CA GLN A 144 -6.35 -2.53 -12.87
C GLN A 144 -5.30 -3.21 -13.75
N LYS A 145 -4.21 -3.68 -13.15
CA LYS A 145 -3.15 -4.35 -13.88
C LYS A 145 -3.59 -5.69 -14.44
N ALA A 146 -4.26 -6.50 -13.63
CA ALA A 146 -4.78 -7.78 -14.06
C ALA A 146 -5.79 -7.60 -15.21
N TYR A 147 -6.67 -6.60 -15.13
CA TYR A 147 -7.62 -6.25 -16.19
C TYR A 147 -6.92 -5.86 -17.51
N LEU A 148 -5.90 -5.00 -17.46
CA LEU A 148 -5.15 -4.59 -18.66
C LEU A 148 -4.41 -5.76 -19.29
N VAL A 149 -3.87 -6.63 -18.46
CA VAL A 149 -3.09 -7.79 -18.85
C VAL A 149 -3.96 -8.89 -19.47
N HIS A 150 -5.17 -9.11 -18.96
CA HIS A 150 -6.13 -10.09 -19.48
C HIS A 150 -7.00 -9.50 -20.61
N HIS A 151 -6.41 -8.68 -21.48
CA HIS A 151 -7.08 -8.08 -22.64
C HIS A 151 -8.43 -7.42 -22.32
N ARG A 152 -8.53 -6.72 -21.18
CA ARG A 152 -9.76 -6.03 -20.75
C ARG A 152 -10.95 -6.97 -20.50
N ASN A 153 -10.70 -8.17 -20.00
CA ASN A 153 -11.77 -9.11 -19.63
C ASN A 153 -12.67 -8.53 -18.52
N LYS A 154 -13.93 -8.20 -18.87
CA LYS A 154 -14.94 -7.64 -17.96
C LYS A 154 -15.27 -8.58 -16.79
N ARG A 155 -15.18 -9.89 -16.97
CA ARG A 155 -15.50 -10.87 -15.90
C ARG A 155 -14.52 -10.73 -14.72
N LEU A 156 -13.23 -10.55 -15.02
CA LEU A 156 -12.20 -10.34 -13.99
C LEU A 156 -12.45 -9.06 -13.18
N LEU A 157 -12.90 -8.00 -13.86
CA LEU A 157 -13.26 -6.73 -13.23
C LEU A 157 -14.46 -6.90 -12.27
N ILE A 158 -15.51 -7.59 -12.70
CA ILE A 158 -16.70 -7.87 -11.87
C ILE A 158 -16.31 -8.67 -10.63
N VAL A 159 -15.57 -9.77 -10.81
CA VAL A 159 -15.10 -10.61 -9.69
C VAL A 159 -14.25 -9.78 -8.72
N GLY A 160 -13.33 -8.96 -9.22
CA GLY A 160 -12.51 -8.09 -8.38
C GLY A 160 -13.32 -7.06 -7.59
N ILE A 161 -14.33 -6.44 -8.19
CA ILE A 161 -15.22 -5.49 -7.49
C ILE A 161 -16.01 -6.21 -6.40
N VAL A 162 -16.58 -7.37 -6.71
CA VAL A 162 -17.34 -8.17 -5.74
C VAL A 162 -16.48 -8.58 -4.54
N LEU A 163 -15.20 -8.90 -4.75
CA LEU A 163 -14.27 -9.23 -3.67
C LEU A 163 -13.84 -8.02 -2.84
N LEU A 164 -13.78 -6.81 -3.43
CA LEU A 164 -13.42 -5.58 -2.72
C LEU A 164 -14.60 -4.98 -1.93
N LEU A 165 -15.83 -5.25 -2.36
CA LEU A 165 -17.05 -4.70 -1.77
C LEU A 165 -17.19 -4.95 -0.25
N PRO A 166 -16.82 -6.11 0.31
CA PRO A 166 -16.94 -6.35 1.74
C PRO A 166 -15.83 -5.72 2.60
N GLN A 167 -14.77 -5.14 2.02
CA GLN A 167 -13.66 -4.56 2.79
C GLN A 167 -14.09 -3.47 3.81
N PRO A 168 -15.07 -2.60 3.53
CA PRO A 168 -15.62 -1.65 4.51
C PRO A 168 -16.20 -2.30 5.78
N LEU A 169 -16.48 -3.61 5.78
CA LEU A 169 -16.91 -4.34 6.97
C LEU A 169 -15.86 -4.28 8.08
N VAL A 170 -14.57 -4.26 7.75
CA VAL A 170 -13.48 -4.12 8.74
C VAL A 170 -13.58 -2.78 9.45
N LEU A 171 -13.84 -1.69 8.70
CA LEU A 171 -14.06 -0.37 9.29
C LEU A 171 -15.25 -0.37 10.24
N TYR A 172 -16.36 -0.99 9.85
CA TYR A 172 -17.54 -1.10 10.71
C TYR A 172 -17.20 -1.73 12.06
N TYR A 173 -16.49 -2.86 12.06
CA TYR A 173 -16.05 -3.50 13.31
C TYR A 173 -15.11 -2.61 14.13
N VAL A 174 -14.19 -1.88 13.48
CA VAL A 174 -13.31 -0.94 14.20
C VAL A 174 -14.09 0.20 14.84
N LEU A 175 -15.13 0.72 14.18
CA LEU A 175 -15.93 1.82 14.70
C LEU A 175 -16.76 1.42 15.93
N ILE A 176 -17.28 0.19 15.96
CA ILE A 176 -18.08 -0.32 17.08
C ILE A 176 -17.25 -0.94 18.20
N SER A 177 -15.95 -1.19 17.97
CA SER A 177 -15.10 -1.84 18.97
C SER A 177 -14.68 -0.84 20.06
N PRO A 178 -14.67 -1.25 21.34
CA PRO A 178 -14.24 -0.39 22.43
C PRO A 178 -12.75 -0.04 22.30
N ALA A 179 -12.46 1.24 22.52
CA ALA A 179 -11.10 1.78 22.58
C ALA A 179 -10.69 1.94 24.05
N LEU A 180 -9.45 1.59 24.38
CA LEU A 180 -8.92 1.69 25.75
C LEU A 180 -7.47 2.15 25.74
N MET A 181 -7.12 2.98 26.72
CA MET A 181 -5.72 3.26 27.07
C MET A 181 -5.24 2.23 28.09
N VAL A 182 -4.19 1.49 27.76
CA VAL A 182 -3.60 0.43 28.59
C VAL A 182 -2.16 0.81 28.95
N PRO A 183 -1.71 0.68 30.22
CA PRO A 183 -0.38 1.16 30.63
C PRO A 183 0.79 0.56 29.84
N SER A 184 0.69 -0.72 29.47
CA SER A 184 1.74 -1.45 28.76
C SER A 184 1.79 -1.19 27.25
N ALA A 185 0.70 -0.69 26.66
CA ALA A 185 0.56 -0.61 25.21
C ALA A 185 0.22 0.78 24.69
N GLY A 186 -0.32 1.67 25.51
CA GLY A 186 -0.93 2.93 25.09
C GLY A 186 -2.35 2.71 24.60
N CYS A 187 -2.71 3.37 23.50
CA CYS A 187 -4.05 3.25 22.91
C CYS A 187 -4.21 1.91 22.15
N LEU A 188 -5.22 1.13 22.52
CA LEU A 188 -5.55 -0.18 21.94
C LEU A 188 -7.04 -0.29 21.58
N LEU A 189 -7.32 -1.08 20.55
CA LEU A 189 -8.67 -1.44 20.12
C LEU A 189 -9.01 -2.87 20.55
N PHE A 190 -10.08 -3.01 21.33
CA PHE A 190 -10.57 -4.31 21.77
C PHE A 190 -11.57 -4.87 20.77
N TYR A 191 -11.05 -5.41 19.67
CA TYR A 191 -11.87 -5.99 18.60
C TYR A 191 -12.34 -7.42 18.91
N PRO A 192 -13.49 -7.87 18.37
CA PRO A 192 -13.97 -9.24 18.56
C PRO A 192 -12.99 -10.26 17.97
N LEU A 193 -12.82 -11.43 18.61
CA LEU A 193 -11.86 -12.48 18.20
C LEU A 193 -12.05 -12.96 16.75
N GLN A 194 -13.23 -12.75 16.18
CA GLN A 194 -13.56 -13.09 14.80
C GLN A 194 -12.99 -12.08 13.79
N LEU A 195 -12.65 -10.85 14.20
CA LEU A 195 -12.21 -9.79 13.27
C LEU A 195 -10.94 -10.17 12.47
N PRO A 196 -9.87 -10.71 13.09
CA PRO A 196 -8.70 -11.17 12.34
C PRO A 196 -9.04 -12.22 11.28
N TRP A 197 -9.91 -13.16 11.62
CA TRP A 197 -10.35 -14.22 10.71
C TRP A 197 -11.21 -13.68 9.57
N ILE A 198 -12.11 -12.75 9.87
CA ILE A 198 -12.90 -12.03 8.85
C ILE A 198 -11.95 -11.30 7.90
N LYS A 199 -11.00 -10.53 8.43
CA LYS A 199 -10.03 -9.79 7.61
C LYS A 199 -9.18 -10.73 6.75
N LEU A 200 -8.67 -11.82 7.32
CA LEU A 200 -7.94 -12.84 6.59
C LEU A 200 -8.80 -13.44 5.47
N ALA A 201 -10.07 -13.77 5.74
CA ALA A 201 -11.00 -14.31 4.77
C ALA A 201 -11.36 -13.31 3.65
N LEU A 202 -11.29 -12.00 3.91
CA LEU A 202 -11.49 -10.96 2.91
C LEU A 202 -10.23 -10.72 2.07
N ASP A 203 -9.06 -10.63 2.70
CA ASP A 203 -7.81 -10.27 2.03
C ASP A 203 -7.15 -11.46 1.30
N ALA A 204 -7.25 -12.68 1.84
CA ALA A 204 -6.61 -13.85 1.26
C ALA A 204 -7.14 -14.21 -0.15
N PRO A 205 -8.45 -14.29 -0.42
CA PRO A 205 -8.95 -14.60 -1.77
C PRO A 205 -8.51 -13.57 -2.82
N ILE A 206 -8.51 -12.28 -2.44
CA ILE A 206 -8.05 -11.18 -3.31
C ILE A 206 -6.58 -11.39 -3.69
N ASN A 207 -5.74 -11.62 -2.68
CA ASN A 207 -4.31 -11.83 -2.86
C ASN A 207 -4.00 -13.10 -3.67
N ILE A 208 -4.71 -14.21 -3.42
CA ILE A 208 -4.55 -15.48 -4.14
C ILE A 208 -4.96 -15.31 -5.60
N ILE A 209 -6.16 -14.79 -5.88
CA ILE A 209 -6.69 -14.64 -7.24
C ILE A 209 -5.79 -13.71 -8.07
N PHE A 210 -5.38 -12.57 -7.51
CA PHE A 210 -4.47 -11.67 -8.22
C PHE A 210 -3.10 -12.30 -8.42
N SER A 211 -2.54 -12.99 -7.43
CA SER A 211 -1.28 -13.71 -7.58
C SER A 211 -1.34 -14.73 -8.71
N VAL A 212 -2.39 -15.55 -8.77
CA VAL A 212 -2.59 -16.54 -9.84
C VAL A 212 -2.73 -15.85 -11.21
N ALA A 213 -3.50 -14.76 -11.29
CA ALA A 213 -3.65 -13.99 -12.52
C ALA A 213 -2.29 -13.43 -13.01
N PHE A 214 -1.51 -12.84 -12.10
CA PHE A 214 -0.18 -12.33 -12.42
C PHE A 214 0.79 -13.43 -12.86
N ILE A 215 0.88 -14.53 -12.11
CA ILE A 215 1.77 -15.66 -12.44
C ILE A 215 1.41 -16.25 -13.80
N THR A 216 0.13 -16.43 -14.09
CA THR A 216 -0.34 -16.97 -15.39
C THR A 216 0.14 -16.11 -16.55
N VAL A 217 0.08 -14.80 -16.40
CA VAL A 217 0.46 -13.85 -17.45
C VAL A 217 1.95 -13.84 -17.64
N VAL A 218 2.68 -13.80 -16.53
CA VAL A 218 4.14 -13.84 -16.54
C VAL A 218 4.59 -15.09 -17.24
N TYR A 219 4.02 -16.24 -16.90
CA TYR A 219 4.35 -17.52 -17.52
C TYR A 219 4.09 -17.50 -19.04
N ARG A 220 2.96 -16.95 -19.48
CA ARG A 220 2.65 -16.80 -20.93
C ARG A 220 3.63 -15.88 -21.64
N GLN A 221 3.93 -14.74 -21.04
CA GLN A 221 4.83 -13.74 -21.61
C GLN A 221 6.28 -14.23 -21.65
N TYR A 222 6.72 -14.97 -20.63
CA TYR A 222 8.02 -15.65 -20.59
C TYR A 222 8.16 -16.61 -21.78
N ARG A 223 7.13 -17.43 -22.00
CA ARG A 223 7.11 -18.40 -23.11
C ARG A 223 7.09 -17.77 -24.49
N LEU A 224 6.50 -16.58 -24.64
CA LEU A 224 6.38 -15.91 -25.94
C LEU A 224 7.61 -15.10 -26.31
N PHE A 225 8.17 -14.33 -25.37
CA PHE A 225 9.15 -13.29 -25.73
C PHE A 225 10.60 -13.65 -25.46
N GLY A 226 10.91 -14.68 -24.65
CA GLY A 226 12.24 -15.30 -24.52
C GLY A 226 13.47 -14.39 -24.29
N THR A 227 13.29 -13.08 -24.09
CA THR A 227 14.35 -12.08 -24.26
C THR A 227 14.92 -11.61 -22.92
N ALA A 228 16.22 -11.33 -22.89
CA ALA A 228 16.94 -10.88 -21.69
C ALA A 228 16.36 -9.60 -21.07
N ALA A 229 15.88 -8.66 -21.89
CA ALA A 229 15.25 -7.42 -21.42
C ALA A 229 13.92 -7.67 -20.68
N TRP A 230 13.21 -8.74 -21.03
CA TRP A 230 11.98 -9.13 -20.35
C TRP A 230 12.28 -9.68 -18.95
N LYS A 231 13.38 -10.41 -18.78
CA LYS A 231 13.84 -10.95 -17.49
C LYS A 231 14.03 -9.86 -16.44
N GLU A 232 14.61 -8.71 -16.82
CA GLU A 232 14.82 -7.59 -15.89
C GLU A 232 13.51 -6.91 -15.48
N LEU A 233 12.65 -6.61 -16.44
CA LEU A 233 11.36 -5.94 -16.17
C LEU A 233 10.46 -6.78 -15.26
N VAL A 234 10.49 -8.09 -15.49
CA VAL A 234 9.70 -9.06 -14.75
C VAL A 234 10.21 -9.26 -13.35
N ARG A 235 11.54 -9.32 -13.17
CA ARG A 235 12.15 -9.48 -11.86
C ARG A 235 11.70 -8.39 -10.90
N ASP A 236 11.77 -7.13 -11.30
CA ASP A 236 11.43 -6.01 -10.41
C ASP A 236 9.92 -5.91 -10.12
N GLY A 237 9.09 -6.13 -11.15
CA GLY A 237 7.64 -6.03 -11.04
C GLY A 237 7.02 -7.16 -10.22
N ILE A 238 7.41 -8.41 -10.51
CA ILE A 238 6.89 -9.59 -9.80
C ILE A 238 7.42 -9.64 -8.39
N GLN A 239 8.73 -9.44 -8.20
CA GLN A 239 9.32 -9.54 -6.87
C GLN A 239 8.63 -8.58 -5.90
N THR A 240 8.37 -7.34 -6.33
CA THR A 240 7.66 -6.38 -5.47
C THR A 240 6.23 -6.83 -5.16
N MET A 241 5.49 -7.36 -6.15
CA MET A 241 4.11 -7.81 -5.93
C MET A 241 4.03 -9.07 -5.06
N CYS A 242 4.93 -10.03 -5.27
CA CYS A 242 5.03 -11.22 -4.42
C CYS A 242 5.43 -10.85 -2.99
N ILE A 243 6.34 -9.89 -2.81
CA ILE A 243 6.70 -9.39 -1.47
C ILE A 243 5.49 -8.75 -0.79
N ILE A 244 4.69 -7.95 -1.50
CA ILE A 244 3.45 -7.36 -0.94
C ILE A 244 2.48 -8.45 -0.47
N VAL A 245 2.22 -9.44 -1.32
CA VAL A 245 1.29 -10.53 -0.98
C VAL A 245 1.81 -11.36 0.19
N LEU A 246 3.10 -11.70 0.17
CA LEU A 246 3.73 -12.47 1.24
C LEU A 246 3.74 -11.70 2.56
N SER A 247 4.09 -10.41 2.55
CA SER A 247 4.09 -9.58 3.76
C SER A 247 2.70 -9.47 4.36
N ASN A 248 1.68 -9.31 3.50
CA ASN A 248 0.30 -9.25 3.95
C ASN A 248 -0.14 -10.57 4.59
N ILE A 249 0.12 -11.72 3.94
CA ILE A 249 -0.19 -13.04 4.50
C ILE A 249 0.51 -13.24 5.85
N VAL A 250 1.81 -12.95 5.94
CA VAL A 250 2.57 -13.10 7.20
C VAL A 250 1.99 -12.22 8.30
N CYS A 251 1.70 -10.94 8.02
CA CYS A 251 1.10 -10.05 9.00
C CYS A 251 -0.28 -10.55 9.45
N MET A 252 -1.14 -11.02 8.54
CA MET A 252 -2.45 -11.56 8.90
C MET A 252 -2.35 -12.83 9.75
N LEU A 253 -1.40 -13.72 9.48
CA LEU A 253 -1.17 -14.89 10.31
C LEU A 253 -0.69 -14.48 11.71
N CYS A 254 0.21 -13.50 11.81
CA CYS A 254 0.64 -12.97 13.10
C CYS A 254 -0.52 -12.38 13.92
N ILE A 255 -1.46 -11.69 13.26
CA ILE A 255 -2.68 -11.16 13.88
C ILE A 255 -3.63 -12.29 14.29
N ALA A 256 -3.94 -13.21 13.37
CA ALA A 256 -4.94 -14.26 13.58
C ALA A 256 -4.54 -15.27 14.67
N PHE A 257 -3.24 -15.53 14.82
CA PHE A 257 -2.70 -16.39 15.87
C PHE A 257 -2.33 -15.61 17.15
N GLU A 258 -2.62 -14.31 17.21
CA GLU A 258 -2.28 -13.43 18.33
C GLU A 258 -0.83 -13.63 18.82
N VAL A 259 0.15 -13.66 17.90
CA VAL A 259 1.55 -14.02 18.19
C VAL A 259 2.17 -13.14 19.29
N ALA A 260 1.68 -11.90 19.45
CA ALA A 260 2.09 -10.96 20.49
C ALA A 260 0.95 -10.61 21.48
N GLY A 261 -0.08 -11.45 21.59
CA GLY A 261 -1.29 -11.17 22.39
C GLY A 261 -2.00 -9.90 21.88
N LEU A 262 -2.38 -8.99 22.79
CA LEU A 262 -3.01 -7.71 22.42
C LEU A 262 -2.12 -6.81 21.54
N PHE A 263 -0.79 -6.94 21.62
CA PHE A 263 0.14 -6.21 20.75
C PHE A 263 0.09 -6.69 19.29
N SER A 264 -0.62 -7.78 19.01
CA SER A 264 -0.81 -8.23 17.64
C SER A 264 -1.58 -7.21 16.79
N GLU A 265 -2.30 -6.27 17.43
CA GLU A 265 -2.90 -5.11 16.76
C GLU A 265 -1.86 -4.28 15.97
N PHE A 266 -0.63 -4.15 16.45
CA PHE A 266 0.42 -3.39 15.76
C PHE A 266 0.78 -4.00 14.40
N PHE A 267 0.55 -5.30 14.17
CA PHE A 267 0.75 -5.91 12.86
C PHE A 267 -0.20 -5.37 11.79
N PHE A 268 -1.38 -4.84 12.15
CA PHE A 268 -2.22 -4.13 11.18
C PHE A 268 -1.55 -2.85 10.70
N ILE A 269 -0.94 -2.10 11.62
CA ILE A 269 -0.21 -0.87 11.29
C ILE A 269 1.04 -1.22 10.49
N TYR A 270 1.79 -2.27 10.88
CA TYR A 270 2.96 -2.70 10.12
C TYR A 270 2.62 -3.17 8.72
N ASP A 271 1.55 -3.96 8.54
CA ASP A 271 1.05 -4.33 7.21
C ASP A 271 0.75 -3.08 6.36
N TRP A 272 0.08 -2.10 6.95
CA TRP A 272 -0.20 -0.83 6.27
C TRP A 272 1.07 -0.07 5.89
N VAL A 273 2.05 0.04 6.80
CA VAL A 273 3.34 0.72 6.56
C VAL A 273 4.13 0.01 5.45
N ILE A 274 4.29 -1.31 5.55
CA ILE A 274 5.03 -2.13 4.59
C ILE A 274 4.40 -2.00 3.21
N THR A 275 3.08 -2.16 3.13
CA THR A 275 2.36 -2.10 1.86
C THR A 275 2.44 -0.71 1.23
N SER A 276 2.36 0.36 2.03
CA SER A 276 2.55 1.75 1.56
C SER A 276 3.95 1.98 0.99
N ALA A 277 4.98 1.49 1.70
CA ALA A 277 6.38 1.63 1.27
C ALA A 277 6.66 0.85 -0.03
N LEU A 278 6.16 -0.39 -0.13
CA LEU A 278 6.31 -1.23 -1.32
C LEU A 278 5.58 -0.62 -2.52
N LEU A 279 4.38 -0.06 -2.34
CA LEU A 279 3.64 0.61 -3.42
C LEU A 279 4.38 1.87 -3.91
N GLY A 280 4.90 2.69 -3.00
CA GLY A 280 5.70 3.87 -3.33
C GLY A 280 7.00 3.52 -4.10
N ARG A 281 7.69 2.46 -3.66
CA ARG A 281 8.87 1.93 -4.37
C ARG A 281 8.50 1.40 -5.75
N HIS A 282 7.39 0.68 -5.86
CA HIS A 282 6.89 0.14 -7.12
C HIS A 282 6.62 1.26 -8.14
N LEU A 283 5.92 2.32 -7.71
CA LEU A 283 5.63 3.48 -8.57
C LEU A 283 6.89 4.22 -9.01
N SER A 284 7.87 4.34 -8.11
CA SER A 284 9.16 4.96 -8.41
C SER A 284 9.94 4.15 -9.45
N ALA A 285 10.00 2.83 -9.30
CA ALA A 285 10.63 1.93 -10.26
C ALA A 285 9.97 2.02 -11.65
N GLN A 286 8.63 1.97 -11.70
CA GLN A 286 7.90 2.11 -12.95
C GLN A 286 8.16 3.45 -13.65
N ARG A 287 8.28 4.53 -12.88
CA ARG A 287 8.61 5.85 -13.42
C ARG A 287 10.01 5.85 -14.03
N ASN A 288 11.01 5.33 -13.32
CA ASN A 288 12.39 5.31 -13.81
C ASN A 288 12.50 4.52 -15.12
N MET A 289 11.81 3.38 -15.22
CA MET A 289 11.74 2.58 -16.46
C MET A 289 11.09 3.35 -17.62
N ARG A 290 10.01 4.09 -17.36
CA ARG A 290 9.36 4.94 -18.38
C ARG A 290 10.25 6.08 -18.84
N GLN A 291 11.04 6.66 -17.93
CA GLN A 291 11.99 7.71 -18.28
C GLN A 291 13.15 7.16 -19.11
N ALA A 292 13.69 5.99 -18.75
CA ALA A 292 14.74 5.32 -19.51
C ALA A 292 14.29 4.99 -20.95
N ARG A 293 13.05 4.52 -21.15
CA ARG A 293 12.50 4.27 -22.50
C ARG A 293 12.28 5.52 -23.35
N ARG A 294 12.15 6.69 -22.73
CA ARG A 294 11.96 7.97 -23.43
C ARG A 294 13.30 8.66 -23.72
N ALA A 295 14.39 8.25 -23.09
CA ALA A 295 15.70 8.73 -23.48
C ALA A 295 15.93 8.32 -24.94
N PRO A 296 16.10 9.27 -25.86
CA PRO A 296 16.20 8.97 -27.27
C PRO A 296 17.43 8.07 -27.49
N LEU A 297 17.19 6.86 -28.03
CA LEU A 297 18.24 5.88 -28.33
C LEU A 297 19.30 6.43 -29.31
N THR A 298 19.01 7.58 -29.93
CA THR A 298 19.78 8.20 -31.00
C THR A 298 21.05 8.92 -30.54
N ALA A 299 21.24 9.23 -29.25
CA ALA A 299 22.44 9.96 -28.83
C ALA A 299 23.75 9.16 -29.05
N ASN A 300 23.70 7.84 -28.88
CA ASN A 300 24.84 6.97 -29.16
C ASN A 300 24.88 6.51 -30.61
N VAL A 301 23.72 6.33 -31.26
CA VAL A 301 23.67 6.04 -32.71
C VAL A 301 24.27 7.20 -33.51
N MET A 302 23.96 8.46 -33.17
CA MET A 302 24.58 9.62 -33.82
C MET A 302 26.07 9.75 -33.53
N LYS A 303 26.56 9.34 -32.35
CA LYS A 303 28.00 9.34 -32.05
C LYS A 303 28.76 8.33 -32.93
N ASP A 304 28.18 7.18 -33.22
CA ASP A 304 28.78 6.23 -34.15
C ASP A 304 28.62 6.66 -35.62
N PHE A 305 27.51 7.32 -36.00
CA PHE A 305 27.40 7.94 -37.33
C PHE A 305 28.42 9.08 -37.53
N SER A 306 28.78 9.84 -36.47
CA SER A 306 29.82 10.87 -36.56
C SER A 306 31.24 10.31 -36.74
N LYS A 307 31.44 9.02 -36.49
CA LYS A 307 32.71 8.30 -36.75
C LYS A 307 32.76 7.65 -38.13
N ILE A 308 31.66 7.66 -38.89
CA ILE A 308 31.72 7.43 -40.33
C ILE A 308 32.31 8.71 -40.93
N ALA A 309 33.62 8.88 -40.75
CA ALA A 309 34.40 9.82 -41.51
C ALA A 309 34.10 9.53 -42.99
N ALA A 310 33.67 10.56 -43.71
CA ALA A 310 33.43 10.50 -45.14
C ALA A 310 34.63 9.80 -45.79
N ALA A 311 34.43 8.55 -46.22
CA ALA A 311 35.40 7.90 -47.09
C ALA A 311 35.60 8.86 -48.27
N PRO A 312 36.84 9.28 -48.57
CA PRO A 312 37.09 10.18 -49.68
C PRO A 312 36.48 9.56 -50.92
N LEU A 313 35.49 10.24 -51.49
CA LEU A 313 34.89 9.90 -52.78
C LEU A 313 36.03 9.82 -53.78
N THR A 314 36.49 8.59 -54.04
CA THR A 314 37.41 8.32 -55.12
C THR A 314 36.59 8.55 -56.37
N GLN A 315 36.79 9.73 -56.95
CA GLN A 315 36.17 10.19 -58.18
C GLN A 315 36.68 9.30 -59.31
N GLN A 316 36.13 8.10 -59.44
CA GLN A 316 36.43 7.21 -60.54
C GLN A 316 35.49 7.57 -61.69
N GLY A 317 36.11 8.08 -62.75
CA GLY A 317 35.51 8.63 -63.94
C GLY A 317 34.48 7.71 -64.59
N GLY A 318 33.54 8.35 -65.26
CA GLY A 318 32.34 7.74 -65.77
C GLY A 318 32.54 6.67 -66.83
N THR A 319 31.46 5.92 -67.05
CA THR A 319 31.09 5.50 -68.39
C THR A 319 29.56 5.50 -68.49
N GLU A 320 29.12 6.13 -69.56
CA GLU A 320 27.79 6.21 -70.15
C GLU A 320 26.93 4.94 -70.14
N LEU A 321 25.65 5.19 -70.46
CA LEU A 321 24.61 4.27 -70.95
C LEU A 321 23.98 3.34 -69.89
N ARG A 322 22.71 3.58 -69.57
CA ARG A 322 21.61 3.15 -70.45
C ARG A 322 20.26 3.55 -69.84
N GLU A 323 19.63 4.51 -70.50
CA GLU A 323 18.21 4.81 -70.47
C GLU A 323 17.46 3.59 -71.02
N THR A 324 16.65 2.89 -70.20
CA THR A 324 15.61 2.00 -70.72
C THR A 324 14.53 1.68 -69.68
N ARG A 325 13.28 1.92 -70.10
CA ARG A 325 11.98 1.45 -69.56
C ARG A 325 11.53 2.07 -68.24
N LEU A 326 10.55 2.98 -68.24
CA LEU A 326 9.22 2.97 -68.89
C LEU A 326 8.33 1.81 -68.37
N GLU A 327 7.33 2.23 -67.59
CA GLU A 327 5.99 1.65 -67.46
C GLU A 327 5.75 0.34 -66.68
N GLN A 328 4.55 0.31 -66.09
CA GLN A 328 3.89 -0.72 -65.27
C GLN A 328 4.27 -0.67 -63.77
N HIS A 329 3.37 -0.38 -62.83
CA HIS A 329 1.98 -0.80 -62.75
C HIS A 329 1.16 0.19 -61.91
N THR A 330 0.19 0.82 -62.56
CA THR A 330 -1.06 1.29 -61.96
C THR A 330 -1.93 0.06 -61.65
N ASP A 331 -2.85 0.23 -60.70
CA ASP A 331 -4.02 -0.58 -60.40
C ASP A 331 -3.84 -1.78 -59.45
N THR A 332 -4.25 -1.58 -58.19
CA THR A 332 -5.19 -2.54 -57.59
C THR A 332 -6.20 -1.81 -56.70
N GLN A 333 -7.47 -2.08 -57.02
CA GLN A 333 -8.70 -1.51 -56.54
C GLN A 333 -9.06 -1.91 -55.09
N VAL A 334 -9.75 -0.98 -54.42
CA VAL A 334 -11.07 -1.12 -53.76
C VAL A 334 -11.56 -2.55 -53.44
N ALA A 335 -11.84 -2.83 -52.16
CA ALA A 335 -13.11 -3.44 -51.72
C ALA A 335 -13.23 -3.50 -50.17
N ASN A 336 -14.33 -2.89 -49.69
CA ASN A 336 -15.10 -3.10 -48.44
C ASN A 336 -14.51 -2.74 -47.07
#